data_AF-A0A081CP91-F1
#
_entry.id   AF-A0A081CP91-F1
#
_cell.length_a   1.000
_cell.length_b   1.000
_cell.length_c   1.000
_cell.angle_alpha   90.00
_cell.angle_beta   90.00
_cell.angle_gamma   90.00
#
_symmetry.space_group_name_H-M   'P 1'
#
loop_
_entity.id
_entity.type
_entity.pdbx_description
1 polymer ?
#
loop_
_entity_poly.entity_id
_entity_poly.type
_entity_poly.pdbx_seq_one_letter_code
_entity_poly.pdbx_strand_id
1 'polypeptide(L)'
;MSLLRTTVAGASRSSAVLRTTSASVRHLSTSRVNAAARDAKDPQLGDYPDLPFVSLQQRKYSPKWWDTQEKRNFGETLHEQDDVLSVWAPDVHAVPASSALRQFIVAIGVVGVFGSIVYAATPEKPALPRTYPRDGLAAELGGEQVAAPKEGAFSGEDEEDDDDE
;
A
#
# COMPACT_ATOMS: atom_id res chain seq x y z
N MET A 1 7.57 -1.72 -75.70
CA MET A 1 6.47 -1.15 -74.90
C MET A 1 6.96 -1.06 -73.47
N SER A 2 7.12 0.17 -72.98
CA SER A 2 7.63 0.50 -71.65
C SER A 2 6.48 0.51 -70.65
N LEU A 3 6.61 -0.20 -69.53
CA LEU A 3 5.74 -0.06 -68.36
C LEU A 3 6.61 0.05 -67.12
N LEU A 4 6.97 1.28 -66.76
CA LEU A 4 7.55 1.60 -65.46
C LEU A 4 6.42 1.59 -64.43
N ARG A 5 6.53 0.72 -63.41
CA ARG A 5 5.69 0.75 -62.22
C ARG A 5 6.43 1.58 -61.15
N THR A 6 5.90 2.74 -60.81
CA THR A 6 6.30 3.53 -59.65
C THR A 6 5.68 2.95 -58.39
N THR A 7 6.49 2.61 -57.39
CA THR A 7 6.03 2.33 -56.02
C THR A 7 6.35 3.53 -55.14
N VAL A 8 5.32 4.08 -54.47
CA VAL A 8 5.46 5.11 -53.43
C VAL A 8 5.63 4.36 -52.10
N ALA A 9 6.78 4.53 -51.45
CA ALA A 9 6.98 4.05 -50.08
C ALA A 9 6.33 5.03 -49.09
N GLY A 10 5.22 4.62 -48.48
CA GLY A 10 4.60 5.35 -47.37
C GLY A 10 5.40 5.13 -46.09
N ALA A 11 6.25 6.08 -45.72
CA ALA A 11 6.94 6.08 -44.43
C ALA A 11 5.96 6.48 -43.31
N SER A 12 5.44 5.51 -42.56
CA SER A 12 4.69 5.78 -41.33
C SER A 12 5.66 6.28 -40.25
N ARG A 13 5.66 7.59 -40.01
CA ARG A 13 6.41 8.21 -38.91
C ARG A 13 5.58 8.15 -37.63
N SER A 14 5.63 7.03 -36.94
CA SER A 14 5.11 6.92 -35.57
C SER A 14 6.09 7.58 -34.61
N SER A 15 5.91 8.88 -34.33
CA SER A 15 6.64 9.58 -33.28
C SER A 15 6.09 9.16 -31.91
N ALA A 16 6.78 8.25 -31.23
CA ALA A 16 6.51 7.93 -29.83
C ALA A 16 6.90 9.13 -28.95
N VAL A 17 5.90 9.90 -28.51
CA VAL A 17 6.10 10.98 -27.54
C VAL A 17 6.20 10.36 -26.15
N LEU A 18 7.42 10.24 -25.63
CA LEU A 18 7.68 9.92 -24.23
C LEU A 18 7.15 11.08 -23.36
N ARG A 19 5.92 10.95 -22.84
CA ARG A 19 5.43 11.82 -21.77
C ARG A 19 6.15 11.46 -20.48
N THR A 20 7.20 12.20 -20.16
CA THR A 20 7.77 12.21 -18.81
C THR A 20 6.73 12.79 -17.85
N THR A 21 6.11 11.93 -17.04
CA THR A 21 5.32 12.37 -15.90
C THR A 21 6.31 12.81 -14.83
N SER A 22 6.61 14.11 -14.79
CA SER A 22 7.32 14.71 -13.66
C SER A 22 6.47 14.50 -12.41
N ALA A 23 6.80 13.49 -11.61
CA ALA A 23 6.16 13.28 -10.32
C ALA A 23 6.44 14.50 -9.45
N SER A 24 5.39 15.26 -9.12
CA SER A 24 5.50 16.36 -8.15
C SER A 24 5.85 15.74 -6.80
N VAL A 25 7.13 15.80 -6.45
CA VAL A 25 7.63 15.40 -5.13
C VAL A 25 7.04 16.41 -4.14
N ARG A 26 5.92 16.04 -3.52
CA ARG A 26 5.38 16.77 -2.37
C ARG A 26 6.46 16.73 -1.29
N HIS A 27 7.16 17.84 -1.13
CA HIS A 27 8.18 18.02 -0.12
C HIS A 27 7.44 18.09 1.23
N LEU A 28 7.25 16.94 1.87
CA LEU A 28 6.72 16.90 3.22
C LEU A 28 7.77 17.58 4.11
N SER A 29 7.43 18.75 4.64
CA SER A 29 8.27 19.46 5.61
C SER A 29 8.30 18.62 6.88
N THR A 30 9.26 17.70 6.95
CA THR A 30 9.58 17.00 8.19
C THR A 30 10.44 17.95 8.99
N SER A 31 9.81 18.78 9.82
CA SER A 31 10.55 19.55 10.81
C SER A 31 11.28 18.54 11.70
N ARG A 32 12.60 18.46 11.53
CA ARG A 32 13.43 17.75 12.50
C ARG A 32 13.32 18.55 13.79
N VAL A 33 12.57 18.04 14.76
CA VAL A 33 12.53 18.59 16.10
C VAL A 33 13.94 18.46 16.65
N ASN A 34 14.71 19.55 16.58
CA ASN A 34 16.03 19.65 17.17
C ASN A 34 15.91 19.23 18.63
N ALA A 35 16.72 18.27 19.08
CA ALA A 35 16.71 17.85 20.49
C ALA A 35 16.95 19.04 21.44
N ALA A 36 17.72 20.04 20.99
CA ALA A 36 17.94 21.29 21.70
C ALA A 36 16.67 22.17 21.87
N ALA A 37 15.64 21.99 21.04
CA ALA A 37 14.36 22.68 21.19
C ALA A 37 13.43 22.01 22.23
N ARG A 38 13.79 20.82 22.74
CA ARG A 38 13.02 20.13 23.80
C ARG A 38 13.33 20.67 25.20
N ASP A 39 14.47 21.32 25.40
CA ASP A 39 14.87 21.90 26.70
C ASP A 39 14.42 23.36 26.87
N ALA A 40 13.96 24.00 25.80
CA ALA A 40 13.46 25.37 25.86
C ALA A 40 11.94 25.35 26.08
N LYS A 41 11.47 26.08 27.09
CA LYS A 41 10.03 26.29 27.35
C LYS A 41 9.34 26.71 26.06
N ASP A 42 8.25 26.02 25.70
CA ASP A 42 7.48 26.33 24.49
C ASP A 42 7.05 27.82 24.52
N PRO A 43 7.45 28.64 23.53
CA PRO A 43 7.05 30.04 23.44
C PRO A 43 5.52 30.24 23.40
N GLN A 44 4.75 29.24 22.93
CA GLN A 44 3.28 29.31 22.87
C GLN A 44 2.61 29.09 24.22
N LEU A 45 3.34 28.55 25.21
CA LEU A 45 2.83 28.17 26.52
C LEU A 45 2.56 29.37 27.44
N GLY A 46 3.22 30.52 27.17
CA GLY A 46 3.08 31.73 27.98
C GLY A 46 3.45 31.49 29.45
N ASP A 47 2.51 31.77 30.36
CA ASP A 47 2.67 31.60 31.80
C ASP A 47 2.25 30.22 32.32
N TYR A 48 1.70 29.35 31.46
CA TYR A 48 1.34 27.99 31.87
C TYR A 48 2.61 27.20 32.25
N PRO A 49 2.55 26.32 33.26
CA PRO A 49 3.69 25.50 33.63
C PRO A 49 4.03 24.49 32.53
N ASP A 50 5.33 24.23 32.35
CA ASP A 50 5.85 23.25 31.40
C ASP A 50 5.90 21.89 32.09
N LEU A 51 4.96 21.01 31.74
CA LEU A 51 4.85 19.66 32.32
C LEU A 51 5.61 18.65 31.46
N PRO A 52 6.10 17.55 32.06
CA PRO A 52 6.78 16.52 31.29
C PRO A 52 5.79 15.77 30.38
N PHE A 53 6.18 15.59 29.11
CA PHE A 53 5.41 14.87 28.09
C PHE A 53 5.34 13.35 28.36
N VAL A 54 4.48 12.98 29.31
CA VAL A 54 4.30 11.62 29.81
C VAL A 54 2.81 11.30 29.86
N SER A 55 2.39 10.23 29.17
CA SER A 55 0.99 9.83 29.15
C SER A 55 0.52 9.34 30.51
N LEU A 56 -0.71 9.70 30.87
CA LEU A 56 -1.41 9.20 32.06
C LEU A 56 -1.56 7.67 32.05
N GLN A 57 -1.54 7.03 30.88
CA GLN A 57 -1.58 5.57 30.76
C GLN A 57 -0.42 4.90 31.51
N GLN A 58 0.76 5.52 31.53
CA GLN A 58 1.94 5.00 32.21
C GLN A 58 1.84 5.07 33.75
N ARG A 59 0.89 5.84 34.28
CA ARG A 59 0.66 5.88 35.74
C ARG A 59 0.18 4.53 36.22
N LYS A 60 0.71 4.09 37.36
CA LYS A 60 0.24 2.90 38.05
C LYS A 60 -1.22 3.10 38.47
N TYR A 61 -2.04 2.10 38.20
CA TYR A 61 -3.41 2.08 38.69
C TYR A 61 -3.45 2.12 40.23
N SER A 62 -4.31 2.98 40.78
CA SER A 62 -4.53 3.12 42.22
C SER A 62 -5.99 3.52 42.48
N PRO A 63 -6.70 2.87 43.42
CA PRO A 63 -8.06 3.28 43.78
C PRO A 63 -8.11 4.60 44.57
N LYS A 64 -6.95 5.18 44.91
CA LYS A 64 -6.84 6.45 45.65
C LYS A 64 -6.90 7.68 44.76
N TRP A 65 -6.82 7.51 43.43
CA TRP A 65 -7.03 8.61 42.51
C TRP A 65 -8.43 9.18 42.71
N TRP A 66 -8.56 10.50 42.62
CA TRP A 66 -9.88 11.14 42.67
C TRP A 66 -10.75 10.68 41.49
N ASP A 67 -10.15 10.66 40.29
CA ASP A 67 -10.70 9.96 39.14
C ASP A 67 -9.85 8.72 38.85
N THR A 68 -10.43 7.55 39.11
CA THR A 68 -9.76 6.26 38.92
C THR A 68 -9.65 5.86 37.45
N GLN A 69 -10.53 6.35 36.58
CA GLN A 69 -10.51 6.04 35.14
C GLN A 69 -9.41 6.84 34.46
N GLU A 70 -9.30 8.14 34.77
CA GLU A 70 -8.25 9.00 34.21
C GLU A 70 -6.92 8.95 34.97
N LYS A 71 -6.87 8.24 36.11
CA LYS A 71 -5.69 8.13 36.98
C LYS A 71 -5.16 9.51 37.44
N ARG A 72 -6.09 10.38 37.88
CA ARG A 72 -5.84 11.80 38.17
C ARG A 72 -6.39 12.23 39.53
N ASN A 73 -5.73 13.23 40.14
CA ASN A 73 -6.20 13.89 41.36
C ASN A 73 -6.93 15.20 41.06
N PHE A 74 -7.88 15.57 41.94
CA PHE A 74 -8.57 16.86 41.82
C PHE A 74 -7.59 18.03 42.04
N GLY A 75 -7.66 19.05 41.17
CA GLY A 75 -6.80 20.23 41.24
C GLY A 75 -5.37 20.02 40.74
N GLU A 76 -5.05 18.84 40.20
CA GLU A 76 -3.79 18.60 39.50
C GLU A 76 -3.70 19.45 38.22
N THR A 77 -2.54 20.04 37.96
CA THR A 77 -2.32 20.79 36.72
C THR A 77 -2.25 19.85 35.53
N LEU A 78 -2.96 20.17 34.46
CA LEU A 78 -2.95 19.40 33.23
C LEU A 78 -1.72 19.71 32.39
N HIS A 79 -1.37 18.79 31.50
CA HIS A 79 -0.43 19.11 30.43
C HIS A 79 -1.17 19.95 29.37
N GLU A 80 -0.47 20.84 28.65
CA GLU A 80 -1.08 21.59 27.56
C GLU A 80 -1.60 20.71 26.41
N GLN A 81 -1.06 19.49 26.26
CA GLN A 81 -1.51 18.46 25.31
C GLN A 81 -2.13 17.27 26.04
N ASP A 82 -3.01 17.54 27.02
CA ASP A 82 -3.68 16.50 27.81
C ASP A 82 -4.55 15.56 26.95
N ASP A 83 -5.08 16.03 25.82
CA ASP A 83 -5.86 15.20 24.89
C ASP A 83 -5.04 14.02 24.33
N VAL A 84 -3.79 14.29 23.93
CA VAL A 84 -2.83 13.29 23.41
C VAL A 84 -2.22 12.44 24.54
N LEU A 85 -2.12 12.97 25.75
CA LEU A 85 -1.52 12.29 26.89
C LEU A 85 -2.54 11.60 27.81
N SER A 86 -3.84 11.78 27.54
CA SER A 86 -4.93 11.20 28.32
C SER A 86 -4.90 9.67 28.32
N VAL A 87 -5.65 9.06 29.25
CA VAL A 87 -5.86 7.61 29.25
C VAL A 87 -6.61 7.15 27.99
N TRP A 88 -7.44 8.03 27.42
CA TRP A 88 -8.25 7.78 26.23
C TRP A 88 -7.50 7.97 24.90
N ALA A 89 -6.28 8.47 24.94
CA ALA A 89 -5.41 8.60 23.79
C ALA A 89 -4.97 7.23 23.23
N PRO A 90 -4.34 7.19 22.05
CA PRO A 90 -3.69 5.97 21.55
C PRO A 90 -2.77 5.34 22.59
N ASP A 91 -2.74 4.01 22.64
CA ASP A 91 -2.01 3.26 23.66
C ASP A 91 -0.50 3.44 23.56
N VAL A 92 0.17 3.59 24.71
CA VAL A 92 1.62 3.74 24.78
C VAL A 92 2.29 2.37 24.91
N HIS A 93 2.99 1.97 23.85
CA HIS A 93 3.69 0.69 23.81
C HIS A 93 5.11 0.78 24.38
N ALA A 94 5.53 -0.28 25.09
CA ALA A 94 6.88 -0.39 25.64
C ALA A 94 7.97 -0.60 24.57
N VAL A 95 7.59 -1.10 23.39
CA VAL A 95 8.52 -1.39 22.29
C VAL A 95 8.77 -0.11 21.48
N PRO A 96 10.03 0.25 21.19
CA PRO A 96 10.32 1.42 20.38
C PRO A 96 9.76 1.23 18.95
N ALA A 97 9.15 2.29 18.42
CA ALA A 97 8.47 2.28 17.12
C ALA A 97 9.37 1.80 15.96
N SER A 98 10.67 2.14 15.99
CA SER A 98 11.64 1.70 14.98
C SER A 98 11.85 0.18 14.97
N SER A 99 11.88 -0.45 16.14
CA SER A 99 12.01 -1.91 16.27
C SER A 99 10.73 -2.60 15.82
N ALA A 100 9.57 -2.11 16.24
CA ALA A 100 8.28 -2.67 15.85
C ALA A 100 8.08 -2.61 14.32
N LEU A 101 8.36 -1.46 13.72
CA LEU A 101 8.27 -1.28 12.26
C LEU A 101 9.24 -2.19 11.51
N ARG A 102 10.49 -2.30 11.97
CA ARG A 102 11.48 -3.20 11.37
C ARG A 102 11.00 -4.65 11.41
N GLN A 103 10.53 -5.12 12.56
CA GLN A 103 10.04 -6.49 12.72
C GLN A 103 8.83 -6.77 11.82
N PHE A 104 7.90 -5.81 11.73
CA PHE A 104 6.73 -5.91 10.87
C PHE A 104 7.09 -6.01 9.38
N ILE A 105 7.99 -5.14 8.90
CA ILE A 105 8.45 -5.16 7.51
C ILE A 105 9.20 -6.47 7.22
N VAL A 106 10.04 -6.95 8.13
CA VAL A 106 10.74 -8.22 7.97
C VAL A 106 9.76 -9.38 7.90
N ALA A 107 8.74 -9.42 8.76
CA ALA A 107 7.74 -10.48 8.75
C ALA A 107 6.98 -10.53 7.41
N ILE A 108 6.48 -9.38 6.95
CA ILE A 108 5.80 -9.29 5.65
C ILE A 108 6.75 -9.64 4.51
N GLY A 109 7.99 -9.15 4.56
CA GLY A 109 9.00 -9.44 3.55
C GLY A 109 9.31 -10.93 3.44
N VAL A 110 9.46 -11.63 4.57
CA VAL A 110 9.70 -13.08 4.57
C VAL A 110 8.52 -13.84 3.98
N VAL A 111 7.29 -13.50 4.38
CA VAL A 111 6.09 -14.15 3.83
C VAL A 111 5.94 -13.88 2.33
N GLY A 112 6.17 -12.64 1.90
CA GLY A 112 6.10 -12.25 0.49
C GLY A 112 7.17 -12.94 -0.36
N VAL A 113 8.42 -12.96 0.09
CA VAL A 113 9.51 -13.65 -0.60
C VAL A 113 9.22 -15.15 -0.67
N PHE A 114 8.84 -15.77 0.44
CA PHE A 114 8.51 -17.20 0.46
C PHE A 114 7.36 -17.52 -0.50
N GLY A 115 6.27 -16.75 -0.46
CA GLY A 115 5.15 -16.92 -1.38
C GLY A 115 5.56 -16.76 -2.85
N SER A 116 6.43 -15.79 -3.15
CA SER A 116 6.92 -15.57 -4.52
C SER A 116 7.78 -16.72 -5.03
N ILE A 117 8.64 -17.29 -4.17
CA ILE A 117 9.49 -18.43 -4.52
C ILE A 117 8.62 -19.66 -4.75
N VAL A 118 7.65 -19.92 -3.88
CA VAL A 118 6.71 -21.05 -4.04
C VAL A 118 5.93 -20.90 -5.34
N TYR A 119 5.42 -19.71 -5.64
CA TYR A 119 4.69 -19.46 -6.88
C TYR A 119 5.58 -19.72 -8.11
N ALA A 120 6.80 -19.19 -8.14
CA ALA A 120 7.73 -19.37 -9.25
C ALA A 120 8.24 -20.82 -9.40
N ALA A 121 8.32 -21.56 -8.30
CA ALA A 121 8.77 -22.96 -8.30
C ALA A 121 7.62 -23.96 -8.50
N THR A 122 6.37 -23.51 -8.53
CA THR A 122 5.21 -24.39 -8.75
C THR A 122 5.23 -24.88 -10.20
N PRO A 123 5.28 -26.21 -10.43
CA PRO A 123 5.23 -26.73 -11.80
C PRO A 123 3.87 -26.45 -12.43
N GLU A 124 3.85 -26.40 -13.76
CA GLU A 124 2.58 -26.29 -14.48
C GLU A 124 1.66 -27.46 -14.16
N LYS A 125 0.37 -27.16 -14.10
CA LYS A 125 -0.66 -28.17 -13.80
C LYS A 125 -0.59 -29.25 -14.91
N PRO A 126 -0.51 -30.55 -14.57
CA PRO A 126 -0.40 -31.62 -15.55
C PRO A 126 -1.71 -31.94 -16.28
N ALA A 127 -2.75 -31.10 -16.11
CA ALA A 127 -4.08 -31.31 -16.67
C ALA A 127 -4.49 -30.09 -17.49
N LEU A 128 -4.99 -30.33 -18.70
CA LEU A 128 -5.56 -29.24 -19.50
C LEU A 128 -6.69 -28.54 -18.74
N PRO A 129 -6.84 -27.21 -18.88
CA PRO A 129 -7.99 -26.50 -18.35
C PRO A 129 -9.27 -27.13 -18.89
N ARG A 130 -10.34 -27.10 -18.10
CA ARG A 130 -11.63 -27.62 -18.54
C ARG A 130 -12.16 -26.76 -19.70
N THR A 131 -12.38 -27.39 -20.84
CA THR A 131 -13.07 -26.81 -21.99
C THR A 131 -14.56 -27.12 -21.93
N TYR A 132 -15.33 -26.31 -22.65
CA TYR A 132 -16.78 -26.42 -22.66
C TYR A 132 -17.36 -26.37 -24.09
N PRO A 133 -18.40 -27.19 -24.37
CA PRO A 133 -19.05 -27.22 -25.68
C PRO A 133 -19.92 -25.98 -25.91
N ARG A 134 -20.37 -25.76 -27.16
CA ARG A 134 -21.22 -24.61 -27.55
C ARG A 134 -20.54 -23.27 -27.30
N ASP A 135 -19.33 -23.13 -27.85
CA ASP A 135 -18.54 -21.91 -27.80
C ASP A 135 -18.40 -21.35 -26.38
N GLY A 136 -17.90 -22.18 -25.46
CA GLY A 136 -17.68 -21.74 -24.09
C GLY A 136 -18.94 -21.47 -23.27
N LEU A 137 -20.11 -22.02 -23.65
CA LEU A 137 -21.40 -21.69 -23.02
C LEU A 137 -21.75 -20.19 -23.11
N ALA A 138 -21.30 -19.48 -24.14
CA ALA A 138 -21.55 -18.04 -24.31
C ALA A 138 -23.04 -17.67 -24.12
N ALA A 139 -23.96 -18.46 -24.69
CA ALA A 139 -25.40 -18.22 -24.57
C ALA A 139 -25.95 -18.40 -23.13
N GLU A 140 -25.36 -19.28 -22.33
CA GLU A 140 -25.81 -19.57 -20.95
C GLU A 140 -25.17 -18.61 -19.93
N LEU A 141 -23.95 -18.12 -20.24
CA LEU A 141 -23.16 -17.26 -19.35
C LEU A 141 -23.39 -15.75 -19.59
N GLY A 142 -24.28 -15.39 -20.51
CA GLY A 142 -24.69 -14.00 -20.74
C GLY A 142 -23.94 -13.28 -21.86
N GLY A 143 -23.29 -14.03 -22.76
CA GLY A 143 -22.63 -13.52 -23.96
C GLY A 143 -21.17 -13.96 -24.09
N GLU A 144 -20.58 -13.66 -25.24
CA GLU A 144 -19.19 -14.01 -25.60
C GLU A 144 -18.16 -13.43 -24.61
N GLN A 145 -18.43 -12.26 -24.01
CA GLN A 145 -17.53 -11.60 -23.04
C GLN A 145 -17.33 -12.38 -21.73
N VAL A 146 -18.22 -13.33 -21.42
CA VAL A 146 -18.19 -14.13 -20.19
C VAL A 146 -18.06 -15.62 -20.52
N ALA A 147 -17.81 -15.96 -21.79
CA ALA A 147 -17.70 -17.34 -22.22
C ALA A 147 -16.51 -18.05 -21.56
N ALA A 148 -16.71 -19.31 -21.20
CA ALA A 148 -15.65 -20.19 -20.73
C ALA A 148 -14.76 -20.64 -21.91
N PRO A 149 -13.59 -21.26 -21.67
CA PRO A 149 -12.74 -21.73 -22.77
C PRO A 149 -13.45 -22.76 -23.67
N LYS A 150 -13.48 -22.51 -25.00
CA LYS A 150 -14.05 -23.42 -26.00
C LYS A 150 -13.21 -24.70 -26.15
N GLU A 151 -13.81 -25.75 -26.68
CA GLU A 151 -13.06 -26.94 -27.12
C GLU A 151 -12.04 -26.55 -28.20
N GLY A 152 -10.80 -27.01 -28.07
CA GLY A 152 -9.70 -26.63 -28.97
C GLY A 152 -8.98 -25.32 -28.62
N ALA A 153 -9.45 -24.53 -27.64
CA ALA A 153 -8.82 -23.25 -27.28
C ALA A 153 -7.37 -23.34 -26.75
N PHE A 154 -6.87 -24.55 -26.49
CA PHE A 154 -5.53 -24.82 -25.98
C PHE A 154 -4.72 -25.79 -26.86
N SER A 155 -5.28 -26.25 -28.00
CA SER A 155 -4.48 -26.85 -29.07
C SER A 155 -3.93 -25.69 -29.90
N GLY A 156 -2.61 -25.62 -30.09
CA GLY A 156 -1.90 -24.49 -30.71
C GLY A 156 -2.15 -24.31 -32.22
N GLU A 157 -3.36 -24.59 -32.69
CA GLU A 157 -3.83 -24.40 -34.07
C GLU A 157 -4.40 -22.98 -34.28
N ASP A 158 -4.88 -22.31 -33.22
CA ASP A 158 -5.45 -20.96 -33.30
C ASP A 158 -4.39 -19.83 -33.52
N GLU A 159 -3.06 -20.13 -33.51
CA GLU A 159 -2.00 -19.14 -33.78
C GLU A 159 -1.62 -19.03 -35.28
N GLU A 160 -2.04 -19.96 -36.16
CA GLU A 160 -1.65 -19.94 -37.59
C GLU A 160 -2.64 -19.19 -38.50
N ASP A 161 -3.87 -18.92 -38.04
CA ASP A 161 -4.95 -18.37 -38.88
C ASP A 161 -5.06 -16.83 -38.85
N ASP A 162 -4.35 -16.13 -37.95
CA ASP A 162 -4.44 -14.66 -37.80
C ASP A 162 -3.38 -13.86 -38.61
N ASP A 163 -2.44 -14.53 -39.29
CA ASP A 163 -1.35 -13.88 -40.05
C ASP A 163 -1.69 -13.61 -41.54
N ASP A 164 -2.85 -14.07 -42.02
CA ASP A 164 -3.31 -13.93 -43.42
C ASP A 164 -4.51 -12.96 -43.57
N GLU A 165 -4.37 -11.67 -43.19
CA GLU A 165 -5.27 -10.60 -43.68
C GLU A 165 -4.62 -9.19 -43.76
#